data_AF-A0A3L7Y458-F1
#
_entry.id   AF-A0A3L7Y458-F1
#
_cell.length_a   1.000
_cell.length_b   1.000
_cell.length_c   1.000
_cell.angle_alpha   90.00
_cell.angle_beta   90.00
_cell.angle_gamma   90.00
#
_symmetry.space_group_name_H-M   'P 1'
#
loop_
_entity.id
_entity.type
_entity.pdbx_description
1 polymer ?
#
loop_
_entity_poly.entity_id
_entity_poly.type
_entity_poly.pdbx_seq_one_letter_code
_entity_poly.pdbx_strand_id
1 'polypeptide(L)'
;MSAWFTVAVSPKVGSLAAVTSALASAGIAVEGVMGAPEADGSLHLGVPDAQLPAAIAALTTLGLHPITEESDPTGEAGAPLDAGIIGAILRGPRS
;
A
#
# COMPACT_ATOMS: atom_id res chain seq x y z
N MET A 1 12.81 -12.59 -6.74
CA MET A 1 12.71 -11.72 -5.55
C MET A 1 11.25 -11.39 -5.37
N SER A 2 10.76 -11.32 -4.14
CA SER A 2 9.36 -11.02 -3.84
C SER A 2 9.18 -9.52 -3.70
N ALA A 3 8.14 -8.97 -4.33
CA ALA A 3 7.71 -7.59 -4.16
C ALA A 3 6.51 -7.55 -3.21
N TRP A 4 6.48 -6.53 -2.35
CA TRP A 4 5.43 -6.33 -1.35
C TRP A 4 4.65 -5.04 -1.60
N PHE A 5 3.34 -5.10 -1.34
CA PHE A 5 2.46 -3.93 -1.43
C PHE A 5 1.32 -4.02 -0.43
N THR A 6 0.79 -2.86 -0.05
CA THR A 6 -0.39 -2.73 0.81
C THR A 6 -1.63 -2.49 -0.04
N VAL A 7 -2.76 -3.09 0.32
CA VAL A 7 -4.06 -2.76 -0.23
C VAL A 7 -5.07 -2.58 0.90
N ALA A 8 -5.82 -1.48 0.84
CA ALA A 8 -6.95 -1.26 1.73
C ALA A 8 -8.20 -1.94 1.14
N VAL A 9 -8.86 -2.76 1.94
CA VAL A 9 -10.10 -3.47 1.58
C VAL A 9 -11.21 -3.10 2.56
N SER A 10 -12.47 -3.37 2.18
CA SER A 10 -13.57 -3.23 3.13
C SER A 10 -13.45 -4.28 4.25
N PRO A 11 -13.58 -3.92 5.53
CA PRO A 11 -13.51 -4.86 6.65
C PRO A 11 -14.80 -5.69 6.74
N LYS A 12 -14.88 -6.73 5.90
CA LYS A 12 -16.00 -7.66 5.84
C LYS A 12 -15.52 -9.05 5.48
N VAL A 13 -16.25 -10.05 5.96
CA VAL A 13 -16.01 -11.46 5.64
C VAL A 13 -15.94 -11.65 4.13
N GLY A 14 -14.89 -12.32 3.66
CA GLY A 14 -14.67 -12.62 2.25
C GLY A 14 -13.84 -11.58 1.51
N SER A 15 -13.41 -10.49 2.16
CA SER A 15 -12.50 -9.52 1.53
C SER A 15 -11.15 -10.12 1.15
N LEU A 16 -10.53 -10.93 2.03
CA LEU A 16 -9.30 -11.65 1.67
C LEU A 16 -9.52 -12.63 0.50
N ALA A 17 -10.66 -13.34 0.53
CA ALA A 17 -11.01 -14.29 -0.51
C ALA A 17 -11.20 -13.61 -1.88
N ALA A 18 -11.83 -12.43 -1.92
CA ALA A 18 -12.02 -11.67 -3.14
C ALA A 18 -10.68 -11.25 -3.76
N VAL A 19 -9.77 -10.73 -2.93
CA VAL A 19 -8.43 -10.29 -3.37
C VAL A 19 -7.60 -11.46 -3.89
N THR A 20 -7.50 -12.55 -3.12
CA THR A 20 -6.73 -13.73 -3.52
C THR A 20 -7.33 -14.43 -4.75
N SER A 21 -8.66 -14.44 -4.89
CA SER A 21 -9.33 -14.97 -6.09
C SER A 21 -9.01 -14.15 -7.34
N ALA A 22 -8.94 -12.82 -7.23
CA ALA A 22 -8.56 -11.97 -8.36
C ALA A 22 -7.10 -12.20 -8.79
N LEU A 23 -6.18 -12.30 -7.84
CA LEU A 23 -4.78 -12.63 -8.14
C LEU A 23 -4.65 -14.01 -8.79
N ALA A 24 -5.38 -15.01 -8.26
CA ALA A 24 -5.41 -16.35 -8.85
C ALA A 24 -5.99 -16.34 -10.28
N SER A 25 -7.05 -15.57 -10.53
CA SER A 25 -7.65 -15.43 -11.87
C SER A 25 -6.71 -14.78 -12.88
N ALA A 26 -5.78 -13.95 -12.40
CA ALA A 26 -4.71 -13.35 -13.20
C ALA A 26 -3.46 -14.25 -13.31
N GLY A 27 -3.47 -15.45 -12.72
CA GLY A 27 -2.33 -16.38 -12.75
C GLY A 27 -1.14 -15.91 -11.89
N ILE A 28 -1.39 -15.09 -10.88
CA ILE A 28 -0.36 -14.48 -10.03
C ILE A 28 -0.18 -15.34 -8.78
N ALA A 29 1.07 -15.72 -8.50
CA ALA A 29 1.40 -16.45 -7.29
C ALA A 29 1.41 -15.50 -6.09
N VAL A 30 0.81 -15.92 -4.98
CA VAL A 30 0.91 -15.21 -3.69
C VAL A 30 2.02 -15.87 -2.89
N GLU A 31 3.09 -15.12 -2.63
CA GLU A 31 4.27 -15.57 -1.89
C GLU A 31 4.17 -15.25 -0.39
N GLY A 32 3.34 -14.27 -0.02
CA GLY A 32 3.12 -13.89 1.37
C GLY A 32 1.84 -13.09 1.59
N VAL A 33 1.26 -13.21 2.78
CA VAL A 33 0.05 -12.49 3.21
C VAL A 33 0.22 -12.06 4.66
N MET A 34 -0.04 -10.79 4.97
CA MET A 34 -0.03 -10.23 6.31
C MET A 34 -1.16 -9.20 6.47
N GLY A 35 -1.74 -9.08 7.66
CA GLY A 35 -2.74 -8.07 7.98
C GLY A 35 -4.03 -8.67 8.53
N ALA A 36 -5.04 -7.82 8.70
CA ALA A 36 -6.35 -8.19 9.24
C ALA A 36 -7.49 -7.63 8.36
N PRO A 37 -7.62 -8.10 7.10
CA PRO A 37 -8.52 -7.51 6.12
C PRO A 37 -9.99 -7.48 6.57
N GLU A 38 -10.45 -8.46 7.34
CA GLU A 38 -11.81 -8.48 7.88
C GLU A 38 -12.01 -7.60 9.12
N ALA A 39 -10.95 -7.27 9.85
CA ALA A 39 -11.04 -6.52 11.12
C ALA A 39 -10.75 -5.02 10.95
N ASP A 40 -9.69 -4.67 10.22
CA ASP A 40 -9.24 -3.29 10.02
C ASP A 40 -9.12 -2.89 8.54
N GLY A 41 -9.34 -3.83 7.61
CA GLY A 41 -9.26 -3.56 6.18
C GLY A 41 -7.84 -3.45 5.64
N SER A 42 -6.82 -3.73 6.44
CA SER A 42 -5.43 -3.73 6.01
C SER A 42 -5.01 -5.09 5.48
N LEU A 43 -4.40 -5.10 4.29
CA LEU A 43 -3.87 -6.31 3.68
C LEU A 43 -2.53 -6.02 3.01
N HIS A 44 -1.51 -6.76 3.38
CA HIS A 44 -0.16 -6.69 2.85
C HIS A 44 0.14 -7.98 2.10
N LEU A 45 0.53 -7.87 0.83
CA LEU A 45 0.66 -9.02 -0.08
C LEU A 45 2.05 -9.04 -0.68
N GLY A 46 2.64 -10.24 -0.69
CA GLY A 46 3.88 -10.56 -1.38
C GLY A 46 3.57 -11.33 -2.65
N VAL A 47 4.13 -10.89 -3.79
CA VAL A 47 4.03 -11.55 -5.09
C VAL A 47 5.41 -11.59 -5.76
N PRO A 48 5.65 -12.45 -6.77
CA PRO A 48 6.88 -12.38 -7.54
C PRO A 48 7.06 -10.99 -8.16
N ASP A 49 8.24 -10.39 -8.04
CA ASP A 49 8.53 -9.03 -8.53
C ASP A 49 8.15 -8.82 -10.00
N ALA A 50 8.46 -9.80 -10.86
CA ALA A 50 8.08 -9.79 -12.27
C ALA A 50 6.56 -9.74 -12.53
N GLN A 51 5.74 -10.11 -11.53
CA GLN A 51 4.28 -10.12 -11.58
C GLN A 51 3.65 -8.92 -10.86
N LEU A 52 4.43 -8.07 -10.19
CA LEU A 52 3.92 -6.91 -9.45
C LEU A 52 3.04 -5.98 -10.31
N PRO A 53 3.43 -5.59 -11.55
CA PRO A 53 2.59 -4.72 -12.37
C PRO A 53 1.24 -5.37 -12.73
N ALA A 54 1.24 -6.69 -12.98
CA ALA A 54 0.02 -7.43 -13.27
C ALA A 54 -0.88 -7.55 -12.03
N ALA A 55 -0.30 -7.70 -10.83
CA ALA A 55 -1.03 -7.73 -9.57
C ALA A 55 -1.73 -6.40 -9.29
N ILE A 56 -1.02 -5.29 -9.46
CA ILE A 56 -1.59 -3.94 -9.31
C ILE A 56 -2.74 -3.73 -10.29
N ALA A 57 -2.56 -4.12 -11.55
CA ALA A 57 -3.62 -4.00 -12.56
C ALA A 57 -4.85 -4.83 -12.19
N ALA A 58 -4.68 -6.09 -11.78
CA ALA A 58 -5.77 -6.99 -11.40
C ALA A 58 -6.55 -6.49 -10.16
N LEU A 59 -5.89 -5.85 -9.22
CA LEU A 59 -6.56 -5.25 -8.06
C LEU A 59 -7.23 -3.92 -8.40
N THR A 60 -6.66 -3.16 -9.33
CA THR A 60 -7.26 -1.91 -9.82
C THR A 60 -8.57 -2.18 -10.56
N THR A 61 -8.71 -3.30 -11.29
CA THR A 61 -9.99 -3.67 -11.92
C THR A 61 -11.08 -4.04 -10.90
N LEU A 62 -10.71 -4.44 -9.68
CA LEU A 62 -11.62 -4.62 -8.56
C LEU A 62 -11.97 -3.29 -7.86
N GLY A 63 -11.40 -2.17 -8.30
CA GLY A 63 -11.55 -0.85 -7.66
C GLY A 63 -10.69 -0.68 -6.41
N LEU A 64 -9.66 -1.51 -6.23
CA LEU A 64 -8.70 -1.39 -5.14
C LEU A 64 -7.46 -0.63 -5.63
N HIS A 65 -6.86 0.16 -4.74
CA HIS A 65 -5.68 0.95 -5.06
C HIS A 65 -4.50 0.47 -4.20
N PRO A 66 -3.76 -0.56 -4.66
CA PRO A 66 -2.58 -1.02 -3.94
C PRO A 66 -1.46 0.03 -3.96
N ILE A 67 -0.80 0.18 -2.82
CA ILE A 67 0.31 1.09 -2.57
C ILE A 67 1.56 0.24 -2.43
N THR A 68 2.49 0.38 -3.38
CA THR A 68 3.84 -0.18 -3.28
C THR A 68 4.67 0.74 -2.38
N GLU A 69 5.62 0.22 -1.61
CA GLU A 69 6.54 1.05 -0.82
C GLU A 69 7.37 2.03 -1.68
N GLU A 70 7.50 1.77 -2.98
CA GLU A 70 8.11 2.69 -3.95
C GLU A 70 7.16 3.81 -4.44
N SER A 71 5.85 3.66 -4.24
CA SER A 71 4.87 4.70 -4.59
C SER A 71 4.69 5.65 -3.43
N ASP A 72 5.70 6.49 -3.24
CA ASP A 72 5.58 7.72 -2.47
C ASP A 72 5.20 8.87 -3.44
N PRO A 73 3.91 9.18 -3.66
CA PRO A 73 3.54 10.45 -4.27
C PRO A 73 3.79 11.65 -3.34
N THR A 74 4.30 11.40 -2.12
CA THR A 74 4.88 12.39 -1.21
C THR A 74 6.41 12.23 -1.17
N GLY A 75 7.05 12.29 -2.35
CA GLY A 75 8.47 12.57 -2.44
C GLY A 75 8.83 13.94 -1.85
N GLU A 76 8.77 14.08 -0.52
CA GLU A 76 9.54 15.07 0.24
C GLU A 76 10.80 14.40 0.82
N ALA A 77 11.51 13.65 -0.02
CA ALA A 77 12.94 13.46 0.16
C ALA A 77 13.66 14.74 -0.31
N GLY A 78 13.62 15.82 0.48
CA GLY A 78 14.49 16.98 0.24
C GLY A 78 13.98 18.40 0.56
N ALA A 79 12.83 18.59 1.21
CA ALA A 79 12.49 19.93 1.70
C ALA A 79 13.26 20.18 3.03
N PRO A 80 14.06 21.27 3.15
CA PRO A 80 14.68 21.60 4.41
C PRO A 80 13.60 21.78 5.48
N LEU A 81 13.85 21.22 6.66
CA LEU A 81 13.01 21.25 7.87
C LEU A 81 12.60 22.68 8.31
N ASP A 82 13.08 23.71 7.61
CA ASP A 82 12.82 25.13 7.81
C ASP A 82 11.47 25.64 7.26
N ALA A 83 10.79 24.87 6.40
CA ALA A 83 9.56 25.36 5.73
C ALA A 83 8.25 24.80 6.32
N GLY A 84 8.31 23.73 7.11
CA GLY A 84 7.12 23.09 7.68
C GLY A 84 6.66 23.72 9.00
N ILE A 85 5.39 23.53 9.35
CA ILE A 85 4.74 23.98 10.61
C ILE A 85 5.60 23.68 11.87
N ILE A 86 6.39 22.60 11.86
CA ILE A 86 7.29 22.23 12.96
C ILE A 86 8.44 23.25 13.13
N GLY A 87 8.97 23.81 12.04
CA GLY A 87 9.98 24.87 12.07
C GLY A 87 9.45 26.20 12.64
N ALA A 88 8.15 26.46 12.49
CA ALA A 88 7.49 27.63 13.09
C ALA A 88 7.27 27.46 14.61
N ILE A 89 7.08 26.23 15.10
CA ILE A 89 6.91 25.93 16.54
C ILE A 89 8.25 26.02 17.28
N LEU A 90 9.36 25.62 16.64
CA LEU A 90 10.71 25.68 17.22
C LEU A 90 11.28 27.12 17.32
N ARG A 91 10.76 28.07 16.54
CA ARG A 91 11.05 29.51 16.66
C ARG A 91 10.02 30.17 17.56
N GLY A 92 10.12 29.93 18.87
CA GLY A 92 9.40 30.73 19.86
C GLY A 92 9.59 32.24 19.65
N PRO A 93 8.68 33.10 20.14
CA PRO A 93 8.69 34.52 19.84
C PRO A 93 9.97 35.15 20.38
N ARG A 94 10.80 35.69 19.48
CA ARG A 94 11.96 36.49 19.86
C ARG A 94 11.45 37.88 20.24
N SER A 95 11.41 38.18 21.55
CA SER A 95 11.46 39.55 22.06
C SER A 95 12.80 40.20 21.74
#